data_AF-A0A7C3EDM8-F1
#
_entry.id   AF-A0A7C3EDM8-F1
#
_cell.length_a   1.000
_cell.length_b   1.000
_cell.length_c   1.000
_cell.angle_alpha   90.00
_cell.angle_beta   90.00
_cell.angle_gamma   90.00
#
_symmetry.space_group_name_H-M   'P 1'
#
loop_
_entity.id
_entity.type
_entity.pdbx_description
1 polymer ?
#
loop_
_entity_poly.entity_id
_entity_poly.type
_entity_poly.pdbx_seq_one_letter_code
_entity_poly.pdbx_strand_id
1 'polypeptide(L)'
;GCELVGGTGIHSAETALKFIAAGAQTVQLCSALNAGGWSVLGKIRDEMSALLDSLGYASVDAFRGSLSRRAYPQNEQYERLQYIKAIDPR
;
A
#
# COMPACT_ATOMS: atom_id res chain seq x y z
N GLY A 1 -7.95 -15.72 9.38
CA GLY A 1 -8.13 -14.35 8.87
C GLY A 1 -8.35 -14.42 7.38
N CYS A 2 -8.94 -13.39 6.76
CA CYS A 2 -9.12 -13.31 5.32
C CYS A 2 -7.85 -12.80 4.64
N GLU A 3 -7.49 -13.35 3.49
CA GLU A 3 -6.42 -12.82 2.65
C GLU A 3 -6.93 -11.66 1.79
N LEU A 4 -6.14 -10.59 1.69
CA LEU A 4 -6.49 -9.35 1.04
C LEU A 4 -5.58 -9.10 -0.16
N VAL A 5 -6.21 -8.77 -1.29
CA VAL A 5 -5.54 -8.33 -2.51
C VAL A 5 -5.87 -6.85 -2.74
N GLY A 6 -4.84 -6.01 -2.86
CA GLY A 6 -4.98 -4.61 -3.20
C GLY A 6 -5.17 -4.42 -4.71
N GLY A 7 -6.16 -3.64 -5.11
CA GLY A 7 -6.41 -3.33 -6.51
C GLY A 7 -6.85 -1.87 -6.69
N THR A 8 -7.18 -1.52 -7.93
CA THR A 8 -7.60 -0.18 -8.38
C THR A 8 -6.51 0.89 -8.29
N GLY A 9 -6.11 1.45 -9.43
CA GLY A 9 -5.22 2.64 -9.49
C GLY A 9 -3.76 2.41 -9.09
N ILE A 10 -3.26 1.17 -9.12
CA ILE A 10 -1.87 0.87 -8.78
C ILE A 10 -1.01 0.97 -10.05
N HIS A 11 -0.25 2.07 -10.15
CA HIS A 11 0.61 2.39 -11.30
C HIS A 11 2.10 2.59 -10.94
N SER A 12 2.46 2.46 -9.67
CA SER A 12 3.83 2.67 -9.17
C SER A 12 4.15 1.76 -7.98
N ALA A 13 5.44 1.58 -7.72
CA ALA A 13 5.95 0.87 -6.56
C ALA A 13 5.48 1.50 -5.24
N GLU A 14 5.46 2.83 -5.15
CA GLU A 14 5.00 3.54 -3.96
C GLU A 14 3.53 3.23 -3.65
N THR A 15 2.66 3.26 -4.67
CA THR A 15 1.24 2.92 -4.48
C THR A 15 1.08 1.45 -4.12
N ALA A 16 1.83 0.54 -4.76
CA ALA A 16 1.81 -0.88 -4.41
C ALA A 16 2.20 -1.10 -2.94
N LEU A 17 3.28 -0.48 -2.48
CA LEU A 17 3.72 -0.56 -1.10
C LEU A 17 2.71 0.06 -0.14
N LYS A 18 2.04 1.16 -0.47
CA LYS A 18 0.96 1.72 0.40
C LYS A 18 -0.16 0.71 0.67
N PHE A 19 -0.59 -0.05 -0.33
CA PHE A 19 -1.59 -1.10 -0.13
C PHE A 19 -1.08 -2.23 0.78
N ILE A 20 0.19 -2.62 0.62
CA ILE A 20 0.84 -3.63 1.46
C ILE A 20 0.99 -3.12 2.90
N ALA A 21 1.39 -1.86 3.08
CA ALA A 21 1.50 -1.19 4.37
C ALA A 21 0.14 -1.12 5.09
N ALA A 22 -0.96 -0.94 4.34
CA ALA A 22 -2.31 -0.99 4.88
C ALA A 22 -2.76 -2.42 5.27
N GLY A 23 -2.06 -3.45 4.81
CA GLY A 23 -2.28 -4.85 5.19
C GLY A 23 -2.62 -5.80 4.04
N ALA A 24 -2.58 -5.38 2.78
CA ALA A 24 -2.73 -6.29 1.64
C ALA A 24 -1.56 -7.28 1.56
N GLN A 25 -1.84 -8.53 1.17
CA GLN A 25 -0.81 -9.55 0.93
C GLN A 25 -0.21 -9.41 -0.47
N THR A 26 -1.05 -9.05 -1.45
CA THR A 26 -0.67 -8.90 -2.85
C THR A 26 -1.34 -7.68 -3.47
N VAL A 27 -0.88 -7.26 -4.64
CA VAL A 27 -1.42 -6.13 -5.40
C VAL A 27 -1.66 -6.47 -6.87
N GLN A 28 -2.62 -5.79 -7.51
CA GLN A 28 -2.98 -5.97 -8.92
C GLN A 28 -2.58 -4.76 -9.78
N LEU A 29 -1.85 -5.01 -10.88
CA LEU A 29 -1.29 -3.98 -11.77
C LEU A 29 -1.97 -3.92 -13.15
N CYS A 30 -3.25 -4.27 -13.25
CA CYS A 30 -3.92 -4.54 -14.53
C CYS A 30 -3.84 -3.37 -15.53
N SER A 31 -4.24 -2.16 -15.15
CA SER A 31 -4.17 -0.97 -16.00
C SER A 31 -2.75 -0.53 -16.33
N ALA A 32 -1.82 -0.68 -15.39
CA ALA A 32 -0.41 -0.36 -15.59
C ALA A 32 0.25 -1.31 -16.62
N LEU A 33 -0.04 -2.61 -16.53
CA LEU A 33 0.40 -3.61 -17.49
C LEU A 33 -0.22 -3.39 -18.87
N ASN A 34 -1.51 -3.05 -18.94
CA ASN A 34 -2.17 -2.77 -20.21
C ASN A 34 -1.55 -1.55 -20.93
N ALA A 35 -1.11 -0.53 -20.19
CA ALA A 35 -0.55 0.69 -20.76
C ALA A 35 0.96 0.57 -21.11
N GLY A 36 1.76 -0.10 -20.28
CA GLY A 36 3.22 -0.16 -20.43
C GLY A 36 3.80 -1.54 -20.76
N GLY A 37 2.94 -2.55 -20.95
CA GLY A 37 3.33 -3.93 -21.20
C GLY A 37 4.06 -4.59 -20.02
N TRP A 38 4.68 -5.73 -20.29
CA TRP A 38 5.32 -6.58 -19.28
C TRP A 38 6.54 -5.92 -18.60
N SER A 39 7.18 -4.96 -19.25
CA SER A 39 8.35 -4.24 -18.69
C SER A 39 8.03 -3.51 -17.38
N VAL A 40 6.78 -3.06 -17.21
CA VAL A 40 6.30 -2.38 -16.01
C VAL A 40 6.41 -3.27 -14.77
N LEU A 41 6.21 -4.58 -14.90
CA LEU A 41 6.27 -5.51 -13.77
C LEU A 41 7.68 -5.54 -13.16
N GLY A 42 8.70 -5.66 -14.01
CA GLY A 42 10.10 -5.66 -13.57
C GLY A 42 10.49 -4.34 -12.92
N LYS A 43 10.12 -3.23 -13.56
CA LYS A 43 10.35 -1.88 -13.03
C LYS A 43 9.74 -1.68 -11.64
N ILE A 44 8.44 -1.98 -11.50
CA ILE A 44 7.74 -1.82 -10.22
C ILE A 44 8.35 -2.73 -9.15
N ARG A 45 8.68 -3.98 -9.47
CA ARG A 45 9.36 -4.89 -8.55
C ARG A 45 10.68 -4.30 -8.04
N ASP A 46 11.55 -3.84 -8.94
CA ASP A 46 12.87 -3.32 -8.56
C ASP A 46 12.76 -2.03 -7.74
N GLU A 47 11.85 -1.13 -8.12
CA GLU A 47 11.55 0.07 -7.35
C GLU A 47 10.98 -0.26 -5.97
N MET A 48 10.12 -1.28 -5.85
CA MET A 48 9.62 -1.75 -4.54
C MET A 48 10.75 -2.27 -3.67
N SER A 49 11.64 -3.09 -4.21
CA SER A 49 12.82 -3.58 -3.49
C SER A 49 13.71 -2.44 -3.00
N ALA A 50 14.03 -1.48 -3.88
CA ALA A 50 14.84 -0.32 -3.51
C ALA A 50 14.19 0.55 -2.43
N LEU A 51 12.85 0.74 -2.49
CA LEU A 51 12.11 1.47 -1.47
C LEU A 51 12.13 0.75 -0.12
N LEU A 52 11.93 -0.57 -0.11
CA LEU A 52 12.02 -1.37 1.11
C LEU A 52 13.41 -1.28 1.75
N ASP A 53 14.47 -1.42 0.93
CA ASP A 53 15.85 -1.29 1.38
C ASP A 53 16.11 0.10 1.99
N SER A 54 15.65 1.17 1.33
CA SER A 54 15.79 2.54 1.83
C SER A 54 15.07 2.79 3.15
N LEU A 55 13.97 2.06 3.39
CA LEU A 55 13.19 2.12 4.63
C LEU A 55 13.69 1.13 5.70
N GLY A 56 14.69 0.31 5.39
CA GLY A 56 15.28 -0.67 6.32
C GLY A 56 14.47 -1.95 6.51
N TYR A 57 13.57 -2.29 5.58
CA TYR A 57 12.77 -3.52 5.65
C TYR A 57 13.41 -4.64 4.83
N ALA A 58 13.65 -5.78 5.48
CA ALA A 58 14.26 -6.95 4.84
C ALA A 58 13.33 -7.70 3.86
N SER A 59 12.02 -7.48 3.95
CA SER A 59 11.05 -8.14 3.06
C SER A 59 9.73 -7.39 2.98
N VAL A 60 8.95 -7.71 1.94
CA VAL A 60 7.56 -7.24 1.78
C VAL A 60 6.70 -7.64 2.98
N ASP A 61 6.91 -8.84 3.52
CA ASP A 61 6.18 -9.33 4.69
C ASP A 61 6.53 -8.57 5.98
N ALA A 62 7.81 -8.19 6.16
CA ALA A 62 8.22 -7.35 7.28
C ALA A 62 7.59 -5.95 7.21
N PHE A 63 7.32 -5.46 5.99
CA PHE A 63 6.69 -4.17 5.75
C PHE A 63 5.16 -4.19 5.83
N ARG A 64 4.55 -5.35 5.58
CA ARG A 64 3.10 -5.52 5.49
C ARG A 64 2.40 -5.14 6.79
N GLY A 65 1.37 -4.30 6.69
CA GLY A 65 0.59 -3.86 7.84
C GLY A 65 1.30 -2.81 8.71
N SER A 66 2.46 -2.29 8.30
CA SER A 66 3.19 -1.23 9.02
C SER A 66 2.32 0.01 9.26
N LEU A 67 1.42 0.36 8.34
CA LEU A 67 0.49 1.49 8.46
C LEU A 67 -0.94 1.03 8.80
N SER A 68 -1.13 -0.18 9.30
CA SER A 68 -2.44 -0.67 9.73
C SER A 68 -2.86 -0.04 11.06
N ARG A 69 -4.17 0.11 11.29
CA ARG A 69 -4.71 0.57 12.58
C ARG A 69 -4.25 -0.30 13.76
N ARG A 70 -3.98 -1.58 13.52
CA ARG A 70 -3.42 -2.49 14.53
C ARG A 70 -1.98 -2.11 14.90
N ALA A 71 -1.17 -1.64 13.95
CA ALA A 71 0.19 -1.18 14.21
C ALA A 71 0.20 0.17 14.95
N TYR A 72 -0.79 1.04 14.73
CA TYR A 72 -0.90 2.36 15.35
C TYR A 72 -2.29 2.65 15.96
N PRO A 73 -2.62 2.06 17.13
CA PRO A 73 -3.97 2.11 17.69
C PRO A 73 -4.44 3.50 18.17
N GLN A 74 -3.53 4.42 18.54
CA GLN A 74 -3.88 5.78 18.99
C GLN A 74 -3.74 6.86 17.90
N ASN A 75 -3.68 6.50 16.61
CA ASN A 75 -3.43 7.49 15.57
C ASN A 75 -4.73 7.93 14.86
N GLU A 76 -5.37 8.96 15.42
CA GLU A 76 -6.55 9.64 14.85
C GLU A 76 -6.31 10.19 13.44
N GLN A 77 -5.05 10.37 13.03
CA GLN A 77 -4.71 10.86 11.68
C GLN A 77 -4.98 9.81 10.58
N TYR A 78 -5.17 8.53 10.94
CA TYR A 78 -5.57 7.48 10.01
C TYR A 78 -7.09 7.31 9.89
N GLU A 79 -7.89 8.06 10.66
CA GLU A 79 -9.34 8.08 10.48
C GLU A 79 -9.71 8.83 9.20
N ARG A 80 -10.78 8.39 8.53
CA ARG A 80 -11.25 9.13 7.35
C ARG A 80 -11.72 10.49 7.81
N LEU A 81 -11.10 11.54 7.26
CA LEU A 81 -11.50 12.93 7.49
C LEU A 81 -13.00 13.17 7.24
N GLN A 82 -13.64 12.39 6.36
CA GLN A 82 -15.08 12.44 6.12
C GLN A 82 -15.91 12.01 7.34
N TYR A 83 -15.44 11.05 8.15
CA TYR A 83 -16.10 10.68 9.41
C TYR A 83 -15.87 11.75 10.48
N ILE A 84 -14.67 12.33 10.55
CA ILE A 84 -14.39 13.44 11.47
C ILE A 84 -15.33 14.63 11.19
N LYS A 85 -15.49 15.03 9.92
CA LYS A 85 -16.42 16.10 9.51
C LYS A 85 -17.89 15.78 9.79
N ALA A 86 -18.29 14.52 9.69
CA ALA A 86 -19.66 14.11 9.97
C ALA A 86 -19.98 14.14 11.49
N ILE A 87 -18.95 13.98 12.34
CA ILE A 87 -19.08 13.89 13.79
C ILE A 87 -18.79 15.24 14.48
N ASP A 88 -17.93 16.08 13.90
CA ASP A 88 -17.64 17.44 14.38
C ASP A 88 -18.05 18.48 13.32
N PRO A 89 -19.27 19.05 13.44
CA PRO A 89 -19.80 20.02 12.47
C PRO A 89 -19.24 21.46 12.65
N ARG A 90 -18.17 21.64 13.44
CA ARG A 90 -17.53 22.95 13.64
C ARG A 90 -16.76 23.44 12.43
#